data_AF-A0A2U9CX40-F1
#
_entry.id   AF-A0A2U9CX40-F1
#
_cell.length_a   1.000
_cell.length_b   1.000
_cell.length_c   1.000
_cell.angle_alpha   90.00
_cell.angle_beta   90.00
_cell.angle_gamma   90.00
#
_symmetry.space_group_name_H-M   'P 1'
#
loop_
_entity.id
_entity.type
_entity.pdbx_description
1 polymer ?
#
loop_
_entity_poly.entity_id
_entity_poly.type
_entity_poly.pdbx_seq_one_letter_code
_entity_poly.pdbx_strand_id
1 'polypeptide(L)'
;MANKENELTCSEDARGILYNDICGLPVNSAEASKMAGASSKYGDFTELSKDHEALTRVLFGRNLRLKVAQTLWRRNACELVAYLIRIQDTGVLLDCLPVLTNDLQTEAPCLSLGCCVDLLPQVKVILASKYEEHIMVGLHWVQSVIRKWWPELSKNEKRLQDSCSEDRNIEVMKQRLKDLWKEGPRLCLVPGTTGELAKAIEAYLSQLP
;
A
#
# COMPACT_ATOMS: atom_id res chain seq x y z
N MET A 1 35.51 8.41 55.72
CA MET A 1 35.79 6.99 55.46
C MET A 1 35.49 6.77 53.97
N ALA A 2 36.46 6.78 53.05
CA ALA A 2 37.55 5.80 52.80
C ALA A 2 36.95 4.40 52.48
N ASN A 3 37.15 3.72 51.34
CA ASN A 3 38.25 3.57 50.35
C ASN A 3 37.69 3.51 48.89
N LYS A 4 38.34 3.96 47.79
CA LYS A 4 39.56 3.44 47.08
C LYS A 4 39.48 1.91 46.79
N GLU A 5 39.87 1.31 45.67
CA GLU A 5 40.59 1.61 44.41
C GLU A 5 40.38 0.33 43.55
N ASN A 6 40.27 0.43 42.21
CA ASN A 6 41.22 -0.26 41.31
C ASN A 6 41.01 0.19 39.85
N GLU A 7 42.03 0.87 39.32
CA GLU A 7 42.27 1.08 37.89
C GLU A 7 43.28 0.05 37.36
N LEU A 8 43.48 0.09 36.03
CA LEU A 8 44.54 -0.47 35.16
C LEU A 8 43.96 -1.50 34.15
N THR A 9 44.11 -1.41 32.83
CA THR A 9 44.76 -0.44 31.91
C THR A 9 44.40 -0.81 30.46
N CYS A 10 44.18 0.22 29.63
CA CYS A 10 44.63 0.42 28.23
C CYS A 10 44.74 -0.75 27.22
N SER A 11 44.02 -0.63 26.09
CA SER A 11 44.65 -0.46 24.76
C SER A 11 43.65 0.17 23.77
N GLU A 12 43.94 1.39 23.34
CA GLU A 12 43.55 1.90 22.02
C GLU A 12 44.32 1.10 20.96
N ASP A 13 43.68 0.63 19.89
CA ASP A 13 43.93 1.14 18.52
C ASP A 13 43.06 0.44 17.45
N ALA A 14 42.84 1.15 16.35
CA ALA A 14 42.37 0.67 15.03
C ALA A 14 40.91 0.22 14.84
N ARG A 15 39.96 1.17 14.90
CA ARG A 15 38.78 1.13 14.00
C ARG A 15 39.16 1.72 12.65
N GLY A 16 39.53 0.85 11.71
CA GLY A 16 39.75 1.24 10.33
C GLY A 16 39.84 0.01 9.43
N ILE A 17 38.92 -0.05 8.45
CA ILE A 17 38.99 -0.87 7.24
C ILE A 17 38.69 -2.38 7.43
N LEU A 18 37.43 -2.77 7.19
CA LEU A 18 37.12 -3.96 6.39
C LEU A 18 35.69 -3.87 5.82
N TYR A 19 35.53 -3.01 4.81
CA TYR A 19 34.40 -3.07 3.89
C TYR A 19 34.95 -3.61 2.56
N ASN A 20 34.57 -4.85 2.23
CA ASN A 20 34.86 -5.66 1.02
C ASN A 20 35.63 -6.94 1.34
N ASP A 21 34.90 -7.99 1.71
CA ASP A 21 35.34 -9.35 1.39
C ASP A 21 34.16 -10.34 1.32
N ILE A 22 33.37 -10.26 0.25
CA ILE A 22 32.60 -11.42 -0.24
C ILE A 22 32.68 -11.44 -1.76
N CYS A 23 33.87 -11.63 -2.31
CA CYS A 23 34.11 -11.98 -3.71
C CYS A 23 35.45 -12.71 -3.84
N GLY A 24 35.55 -13.90 -3.26
CA GLY A 24 36.72 -14.78 -3.36
C GLY A 24 36.32 -16.19 -3.78
N LEU A 25 36.01 -16.40 -5.06
CA LEU A 25 36.02 -17.75 -5.63
C LEU A 25 37.45 -18.07 -6.08
N PRO A 26 38.06 -19.18 -5.64
CA PRO A 26 39.46 -19.46 -5.94
C PRO A 26 39.63 -19.84 -7.41
N VAL A 27 40.45 -19.07 -8.13
CA VAL A 27 40.93 -19.39 -9.47
C VAL A 27 42.24 -20.14 -9.32
N ASN A 28 42.26 -21.42 -9.70
CA ASN A 28 43.44 -22.09 -10.24
C ASN A 28 43.04 -23.38 -10.97
N SER A 29 43.24 -23.39 -12.30
CA SER A 29 44.07 -24.36 -13.01
C SER A 29 43.91 -24.12 -14.51
N ALA A 30 45.00 -23.76 -15.17
CA ALA A 30 45.07 -23.74 -16.62
C ALA A 30 45.00 -25.18 -17.15
N GLU A 31 44.12 -25.42 -18.13
CA GLU A 31 44.39 -26.20 -19.35
C GLU A 31 43.16 -26.17 -20.28
N ALA A 32 43.43 -25.92 -21.56
CA ALA A 32 42.46 -25.61 -22.59
C ALA A 32 41.51 -26.78 -22.91
N SER A 33 40.21 -26.49 -23.16
CA SER A 33 39.36 -27.19 -24.14
C SER A 33 37.88 -26.75 -24.03
N LYS A 34 37.29 -26.36 -25.18
CA LYS A 34 35.85 -26.14 -25.48
C LYS A 34 35.21 -24.84 -24.99
N MET A 35 35.56 -23.75 -25.67
CA MET A 35 34.82 -22.49 -25.69
C MET A 35 33.54 -22.64 -26.52
N ALA A 36 32.42 -22.96 -25.85
CA ALA A 36 31.05 -22.74 -26.34
C ALA A 36 30.00 -22.80 -25.22
N GLY A 37 30.29 -23.46 -24.08
CA GLY A 37 29.35 -23.63 -22.97
C GLY A 37 29.51 -22.69 -21.77
N ALA A 38 30.61 -21.93 -21.68
CA ALA A 38 30.89 -21.04 -20.54
C ALA A 38 30.36 -19.61 -20.72
N SER A 39 30.00 -19.23 -21.94
CA SER A 39 29.48 -17.88 -22.26
C SER A 39 28.05 -17.66 -21.75
N SER A 40 27.27 -18.72 -21.50
CA SER A 40 25.87 -18.56 -21.06
C SER A 40 25.81 -18.15 -19.58
N LYS A 41 26.61 -18.77 -18.71
CA LYS A 41 26.53 -18.54 -17.26
C LYS A 41 26.81 -17.09 -16.84
N TYR A 42 27.80 -16.43 -17.46
CA TYR A 42 28.10 -15.03 -17.17
C TYR A 42 27.03 -14.06 -17.71
N GLY A 43 26.43 -14.38 -18.87
CA GLY A 43 25.28 -13.64 -19.39
C GLY A 43 24.09 -13.71 -18.44
N ASP A 44 23.80 -14.91 -17.91
CA ASP A 44 22.71 -15.14 -16.95
C ASP A 44 22.88 -14.30 -15.67
N PHE A 45 24.10 -14.16 -15.15
CA PHE A 45 24.37 -13.29 -13.98
C PHE A 45 24.25 -11.80 -14.30
N THR A 46 24.66 -11.36 -15.49
CA THR A 46 24.48 -9.96 -15.90
C THR A 46 23.00 -9.61 -16.10
N GLU A 47 22.19 -10.54 -16.60
CA GLU A 47 20.75 -10.35 -16.70
C GLU A 47 20.06 -10.38 -15.33
N LEU A 48 20.47 -11.27 -14.43
CA LEU A 48 19.90 -11.36 -13.09
C LEU A 48 20.24 -10.15 -12.20
N SER A 49 21.47 -9.64 -12.33
CA SER A 49 21.92 -8.45 -11.59
C SER A 49 21.40 -7.15 -12.19
N LYS A 50 20.88 -7.20 -13.43
CA LYS A 50 20.24 -6.06 -14.07
C LYS A 50 19.09 -5.57 -13.19
N ASP A 51 19.10 -4.29 -12.88
CA ASP A 51 18.11 -3.61 -12.04
C ASP A 51 18.06 -4.04 -10.55
N HIS A 52 19.00 -4.85 -10.07
CA HIS A 52 19.06 -5.23 -8.65
C HIS A 52 19.14 -4.03 -7.71
N GLU A 53 19.94 -3.02 -8.08
CA GLU A 53 20.06 -1.78 -7.31
C GLU A 53 18.73 -1.00 -7.28
N ALA A 54 18.02 -0.94 -8.41
CA ALA A 54 16.72 -0.29 -8.50
C ALA A 54 15.68 -1.02 -7.65
N LEU A 55 15.63 -2.35 -7.73
CA LEU A 55 14.78 -3.20 -6.89
C LEU A 55 15.04 -2.94 -5.40
N THR A 56 16.31 -2.97 -4.99
CA THR A 56 16.72 -2.73 -3.60
C THR A 56 16.28 -1.34 -3.12
N ARG A 57 16.51 -0.30 -3.93
CA ARG A 57 16.09 1.07 -3.61
C ARG A 57 14.57 1.19 -3.45
N VAL A 58 13.79 0.60 -4.36
CA VAL A 58 12.32 0.63 -4.32
C VAL A 58 11.79 -0.12 -3.10
N LEU A 59 12.24 -1.35 -2.88
CA LEU A 59 11.78 -2.18 -1.76
C LEU A 59 12.16 -1.58 -0.41
N PHE A 60 13.39 -1.05 -0.28
CA PHE A 60 13.83 -0.40 0.95
C PHE A 60 13.00 0.84 1.26
N GLY A 61 12.78 1.70 0.26
CA GLY A 61 11.95 2.90 0.40
C GLY A 61 10.50 2.57 0.79
N ARG A 62 9.90 1.58 0.12
CA ARG A 62 8.54 1.11 0.41
C ARG A 62 8.43 0.54 1.82
N ASN A 63 9.40 -0.29 2.24
CA ASN A 63 9.46 -0.85 3.60
C ASN A 63 9.54 0.24 4.68
N LEU A 64 10.36 1.28 4.47
CA LEU A 64 10.46 2.38 5.43
C LEU A 64 9.11 3.10 5.59
N ARG A 65 8.42 3.39 4.47
CA ARG A 65 7.09 4.02 4.50
C ARG A 65 6.03 3.13 5.14
N LEU A 66 6.09 1.81 4.91
CA LEU A 66 5.18 0.84 5.52
C LEU A 66 5.40 0.70 7.02
N LYS A 67 6.64 0.78 7.52
CA LYS A 67 6.91 0.82 8.96
C LYS A 67 6.26 2.03 9.62
N VAL A 68 6.37 3.21 9.00
CA VAL A 68 5.68 4.42 9.49
C VAL A 68 4.16 4.22 9.45
N ALA A 69 3.63 3.71 8.33
CA ALA A 69 2.20 3.41 8.19
C ALA A 69 1.69 2.47 9.29
N GLN A 70 2.45 1.40 9.60
CA GLN A 70 2.12 0.45 10.64
C GLN A 70 2.06 1.10 12.04
N THR A 71 3.00 1.99 12.35
CA THR A 71 2.99 2.73 13.61
C THR A 71 1.76 3.64 13.72
N LEU A 72 1.42 4.36 12.65
CA LEU A 72 0.25 5.23 12.62
C LEU A 72 -1.05 4.43 12.72
N TRP A 73 -1.16 3.31 12.02
CA TRP A 73 -2.31 2.40 12.08
C TRP A 73 -2.63 1.97 13.52
N ARG A 74 -1.60 1.54 14.26
CA ARG A 74 -1.75 1.09 15.65
C ARG A 74 -2.18 2.22 16.60
N ARG A 75 -1.89 3.47 16.26
CA ARG A 75 -2.24 4.63 17.09
C ARG A 75 -3.64 5.15 16.75
N ASN A 76 -3.89 5.40 15.47
CA ASN A 76 -5.13 5.98 14.98
C ASN A 76 -5.26 5.77 13.45
N ALA A 77 -6.33 5.12 13.01
CA ALA A 77 -6.61 4.87 11.60
C ALA A 77 -6.64 6.15 10.74
N CYS A 78 -7.15 7.25 11.27
CA CYS A 78 -7.25 8.51 10.54
C CYS A 78 -5.88 9.20 10.36
N GLU A 79 -4.93 8.98 11.26
CA GLU A 79 -3.55 9.45 11.05
C GLU A 79 -2.84 8.66 9.96
N LEU A 80 -3.10 7.34 9.87
CA LEU A 80 -2.64 6.54 8.74
C LEU A 80 -3.20 7.11 7.43
N VAL A 81 -4.51 7.37 7.36
CA VAL A 81 -5.15 7.93 6.16
C VAL A 81 -4.53 9.28 5.79
N ALA A 82 -4.37 10.19 6.74
CA ALA A 82 -3.71 11.48 6.50
C ALA A 82 -2.28 11.32 5.98
N TYR A 83 -1.53 10.35 6.51
CA TYR A 83 -0.19 10.02 6.02
C TYR A 83 -0.21 9.49 4.58
N LEU A 84 -1.10 8.55 4.26
CA LEU A 84 -1.24 7.99 2.91
C LEU A 84 -1.60 9.09 1.89
N ILE A 85 -2.48 10.02 2.26
CA ILE A 85 -2.84 11.19 1.44
C ILE A 85 -1.65 12.12 1.24
N ARG A 86 -0.83 12.31 2.27
CA ARG A 86 0.33 13.19 2.20
C ARG A 86 1.45 12.64 1.34
N ILE A 87 1.72 11.33 1.39
CA ILE A 87 2.84 10.74 0.63
C ILE A 87 2.49 10.42 -0.82
N GLN A 88 1.21 10.21 -1.13
CA GLN A 88 0.70 9.87 -2.48
C GLN A 88 1.48 8.74 -3.17
N ASP A 89 1.99 7.79 -2.38
CA ASP A 89 2.70 6.63 -2.87
C ASP A 89 1.68 5.51 -3.15
N THR A 90 1.36 5.30 -4.43
CA THR A 90 0.38 4.29 -4.86
C THR A 90 0.77 2.88 -4.41
N GLY A 91 2.07 2.55 -4.37
CA GLY A 91 2.54 1.25 -3.91
C GLY A 91 2.22 1.05 -2.44
N VAL A 92 2.54 2.03 -1.60
CA VAL A 92 2.22 1.96 -0.16
C VAL A 92 0.71 1.92 0.06
N LEU A 93 -0.06 2.72 -0.69
CA LEU A 93 -1.52 2.70 -0.60
C LEU A 93 -2.09 1.31 -0.94
N LEU A 94 -1.59 0.67 -2.00
CA LEU A 94 -2.02 -0.67 -2.41
C LEU A 94 -1.70 -1.75 -1.37
N ASP A 95 -0.63 -1.60 -0.59
CA ASP A 95 -0.35 -2.52 0.53
C ASP A 95 -1.27 -2.28 1.73
N CYS A 96 -1.61 -1.02 1.99
CA CYS A 96 -2.45 -0.65 3.13
C CYS A 96 -3.95 -0.87 2.86
N LEU A 97 -4.41 -0.74 1.61
CA LEU A 97 -5.83 -0.80 1.28
C LEU A 97 -6.48 -2.13 1.69
N PRO A 98 -5.86 -3.31 1.47
CA PRO A 98 -6.42 -4.58 1.95
C PRO A 98 -6.59 -4.63 3.48
N VAL A 99 -5.67 -4.03 4.24
CA VAL A 99 -5.76 -3.94 5.71
C VAL A 99 -6.95 -3.06 6.11
N LEU A 100 -7.13 -1.92 5.44
CA LEU A 100 -8.26 -1.03 5.65
C LEU A 100 -9.59 -1.69 5.26
N THR A 101 -9.61 -2.42 4.15
CA THR A 101 -10.78 -3.19 3.71
C THR A 101 -11.19 -4.22 4.76
N ASN A 102 -10.22 -4.93 5.36
CA ASN A 102 -10.49 -5.91 6.39
C ASN A 102 -11.09 -5.26 7.64
N ASP A 103 -10.55 -4.12 8.10
CA ASP A 103 -11.09 -3.36 9.23
C ASP A 103 -12.57 -2.96 9.01
N LEU A 104 -12.93 -2.52 7.81
CA LEU A 104 -14.32 -2.17 7.44
C LEU A 104 -15.31 -3.32 7.55
N GLN A 105 -14.84 -4.56 7.43
CA GLN A 105 -15.67 -5.75 7.53
C GLN A 105 -15.90 -6.21 8.97
N THR A 106 -15.19 -5.60 9.93
CA THR A 106 -15.38 -5.88 11.36
C THR A 106 -16.62 -5.17 11.93
N GLU A 107 -17.11 -5.64 13.08
CA GLU A 107 -18.26 -5.05 13.75
C GLU A 107 -18.00 -3.59 14.17
N ALA A 108 -16.83 -3.33 14.75
CA ALA A 108 -16.38 -2.03 15.23
C ALA A 108 -15.11 -1.58 14.49
N PRO A 109 -15.23 -1.05 13.26
CA PRO A 109 -14.07 -0.61 12.48
C PRO A 109 -13.38 0.56 13.15
N CYS A 110 -12.05 0.58 13.10
CA CYS A 110 -11.26 1.73 13.49
C CYS A 110 -11.38 2.87 12.47
N LEU A 111 -11.68 2.54 11.21
CA LEU A 111 -11.79 3.50 10.11
C LEU A 111 -13.15 4.22 10.11
N SER A 112 -13.12 5.54 10.23
CA SER A 112 -14.34 6.38 10.16
C SER A 112 -14.78 6.64 8.72
N LEU A 113 -16.05 7.03 8.56
CA LEU A 113 -16.60 7.43 7.26
C LEU A 113 -15.85 8.65 6.68
N GLY A 114 -15.51 9.64 7.51
CA GLY A 114 -14.75 10.81 7.08
C GLY A 114 -13.38 10.41 6.50
N CYS A 115 -12.71 9.46 7.14
CA CYS A 115 -11.43 8.94 6.65
C CYS A 115 -11.59 8.15 5.33
N CYS A 116 -12.76 7.52 5.08
CA CYS A 116 -13.08 6.95 3.77
C CYS A 116 -13.37 8.02 2.70
N VAL A 117 -14.06 9.09 3.06
CA VAL A 117 -14.29 10.25 2.17
C VAL A 117 -12.95 10.83 1.69
N ASP A 118 -12.01 11.01 2.62
CA ASP A 118 -10.69 11.57 2.33
C ASP A 118 -9.82 10.63 1.48
N LEU A 119 -10.01 9.32 1.62
CA LEU A 119 -9.25 8.31 0.86
C LEU A 119 -9.79 8.09 -0.57
N LEU A 120 -11.08 8.35 -0.81
CA LEU A 120 -11.76 8.06 -2.07
C LEU A 120 -11.05 8.63 -3.32
N PRO A 121 -10.51 9.86 -3.31
CA PRO A 121 -9.77 10.40 -4.46
C PRO A 121 -8.55 9.57 -4.85
N GLN A 122 -7.83 8.98 -3.89
CA GLN A 122 -6.71 8.12 -4.20
C GLN A 122 -7.16 6.75 -4.73
N VAL A 123 -8.27 6.22 -4.21
CA VAL A 123 -8.87 5.00 -4.74
C VAL A 123 -9.37 5.20 -6.17
N LYS A 124 -9.84 6.39 -6.53
CA LYS A 124 -10.16 6.74 -7.92
C LYS A 124 -8.96 6.59 -8.85
N VAL A 125 -7.76 6.98 -8.40
CA VAL A 125 -6.52 6.81 -9.16
C VAL A 125 -6.19 5.33 -9.34
N ILE A 126 -6.37 4.53 -8.28
CA ILE A 126 -6.20 3.07 -8.33
C ILE A 126 -7.15 2.41 -9.35
N LEU A 127 -8.42 2.81 -9.37
CA LEU A 127 -9.42 2.28 -10.33
C LEU A 127 -9.17 2.72 -11.78
N ALA A 128 -8.30 3.70 -12.02
CA ALA A 128 -7.84 4.11 -13.34
C ALA A 128 -6.52 3.44 -13.75
N SER A 129 -5.97 2.55 -12.91
CA SER A 129 -4.75 1.80 -13.19
C SER A 129 -4.90 0.89 -14.42
N LYS A 130 -3.79 0.65 -15.11
CA LYS A 130 -3.70 -0.36 -16.18
C LYS A 130 -3.56 -1.79 -15.66
N TYR A 131 -3.31 -1.96 -14.36
CA TYR A 131 -3.08 -3.25 -13.72
C TYR A 131 -4.35 -3.75 -13.06
N GLU A 132 -4.82 -4.93 -13.46
CA GLU A 132 -6.05 -5.54 -12.94
C GLU A 132 -6.00 -5.73 -11.42
N GLU A 133 -4.87 -6.20 -10.89
CA GLU A 133 -4.69 -6.37 -9.43
C GLU A 133 -4.91 -5.07 -8.65
N HIS A 134 -4.50 -3.93 -9.20
CA HIS A 134 -4.76 -2.64 -8.56
C HIS A 134 -6.26 -2.32 -8.57
N ILE A 135 -6.91 -2.52 -9.72
CA ILE A 135 -8.36 -2.29 -9.87
C ILE A 135 -9.12 -3.15 -8.87
N MET A 136 -8.79 -4.44 -8.76
CA MET A 136 -9.41 -5.38 -7.83
C MET A 136 -9.29 -4.92 -6.38
N VAL A 137 -8.09 -4.52 -5.95
CA VAL A 137 -7.87 -3.98 -4.60
C VAL A 137 -8.75 -2.74 -4.34
N GLY A 138 -8.83 -1.82 -5.31
CA GLY A 138 -9.69 -0.65 -5.23
C GLY A 138 -11.18 -0.99 -5.16
N LEU A 139 -11.65 -1.90 -6.02
CA LEU A 139 -13.06 -2.33 -6.07
C LEU A 139 -13.49 -3.01 -4.77
N HIS A 140 -12.66 -3.90 -4.22
CA HIS A 140 -12.95 -4.56 -2.94
C HIS A 140 -13.08 -3.57 -1.79
N TRP A 141 -12.21 -2.56 -1.75
CA TRP A 141 -12.30 -1.50 -0.75
C TRP A 141 -13.59 -0.69 -0.92
N VAL A 142 -13.90 -0.24 -2.16
CA VAL A 142 -15.16 0.51 -2.44
C VAL A 142 -16.39 -0.30 -2.07
N GLN A 143 -16.42 -1.59 -2.41
CA GLN A 143 -17.52 -2.47 -2.04
C GLN A 143 -17.67 -2.56 -0.52
N SER A 144 -16.56 -2.67 0.21
CA SER A 144 -16.59 -2.78 1.68
C SER A 144 -17.06 -1.48 2.34
N VAL A 145 -16.66 -0.32 1.80
CA VAL A 145 -17.19 1.00 2.19
C VAL A 145 -18.71 1.04 1.97
N ILE A 146 -19.17 0.76 0.75
CA ILE A 146 -20.60 0.81 0.42
C ILE A 146 -21.39 -0.13 1.33
N ARG A 147 -20.93 -1.37 1.52
CA ARG A 147 -21.62 -2.35 2.38
C ARG A 147 -21.67 -1.90 3.83
N LYS A 148 -20.59 -1.33 4.38
CA LYS A 148 -20.55 -0.90 5.79
C LYS A 148 -21.54 0.22 6.07
N TRP A 149 -21.60 1.21 5.18
CA TRP A 149 -22.42 2.41 5.36
C TRP A 149 -23.72 2.42 4.55
N TRP A 150 -24.10 1.29 3.94
CA TRP A 150 -25.33 1.20 3.15
C TRP A 150 -26.59 1.62 3.92
N PRO A 151 -26.79 1.23 5.20
CA PRO A 151 -27.96 1.64 5.97
C PRO A 151 -28.12 3.15 6.09
N GLU A 152 -27.02 3.90 6.13
CA GLU A 152 -27.00 5.36 6.21
C GLU A 152 -27.05 5.99 4.81
N LEU A 153 -26.34 5.42 3.83
CA LEU A 153 -26.27 5.93 2.45
C LEU A 153 -27.61 5.78 1.70
N SER A 154 -28.37 4.72 1.97
CA SER A 154 -29.66 4.46 1.28
C SER A 154 -30.80 5.35 1.78
N LYS A 155 -30.64 6.04 2.92
CA LYS A 155 -31.69 6.93 3.46
C LYS A 155 -31.86 8.16 2.57
N ASN A 156 -33.10 8.40 2.17
CA ASN A 156 -33.54 9.59 1.44
C ASN A 156 -34.23 10.57 2.41
N GLU A 157 -33.49 11.06 3.41
CA GLU A 157 -34.00 12.06 4.34
C GLU A 157 -33.51 13.45 3.95
N LYS A 158 -34.45 14.35 3.64
CA LYS A 158 -34.19 15.79 3.58
C LYS A 158 -33.95 16.29 5.00
N ARG A 159 -32.70 16.23 5.47
CA ARG A 159 -32.37 16.65 6.83
C ARG A 159 -32.28 18.18 6.92
N LEU A 160 -32.93 18.71 7.96
CA LEU A 160 -32.90 20.11 8.35
C LEU A 160 -31.46 20.54 8.68
N GLN A 161 -31.18 21.82 8.49
CA GLN A 161 -29.86 22.48 8.39
C GLN A 161 -28.98 22.45 9.66
N ASP A 162 -29.34 21.64 10.66
CA ASP A 162 -28.71 21.56 11.99
C ASP A 162 -27.90 20.25 12.18
N SER A 163 -27.42 19.67 11.08
CA SER A 163 -26.93 18.30 11.04
C SER A 163 -25.51 18.11 11.60
N CYS A 164 -25.32 17.01 12.33
CA CYS A 164 -24.05 16.57 12.91
C CYS A 164 -22.98 16.36 11.81
N SER A 165 -21.69 16.41 12.18
CA SER A 165 -20.56 16.20 11.26
C SER A 165 -20.63 14.86 10.48
N GLU A 166 -21.24 13.82 11.05
CA GLU A 166 -21.43 12.52 10.40
C GLU A 166 -22.44 12.58 9.24
N ASP A 167 -23.52 13.34 9.39
CA ASP A 167 -24.53 13.53 8.35
C ASP A 167 -23.93 14.25 7.13
N ARG A 168 -23.04 15.22 7.37
CA ARG A 168 -22.29 15.88 6.30
C ARG A 168 -21.37 14.90 5.58
N ASN A 169 -20.69 14.02 6.32
CA ASN A 169 -19.82 13.01 5.72
C ASN A 169 -20.61 11.99 4.89
N ILE A 170 -21.84 11.65 5.28
CA ILE A 170 -22.73 10.79 4.49
C ILE A 170 -23.04 11.44 3.14
N GLU A 171 -23.47 12.71 3.15
CA GLU A 171 -23.81 13.40 1.90
C GLU A 171 -22.60 13.59 0.99
N VAL A 172 -21.45 13.95 1.56
CA VAL A 172 -20.19 14.03 0.81
C VAL A 172 -19.82 12.64 0.27
N MET A 173 -19.96 11.57 1.04
CA MET A 173 -19.67 10.22 0.57
C MET A 173 -20.57 9.84 -0.62
N LYS A 174 -21.88 10.09 -0.56
CA LYS A 174 -22.79 9.84 -1.69
C LYS A 174 -22.32 10.55 -2.95
N GLN A 175 -22.02 11.84 -2.85
CA GLN A 175 -21.53 12.63 -3.97
C GLN A 175 -20.20 12.07 -4.52
N ARG A 176 -19.26 11.74 -3.62
CA ARG A 176 -17.95 11.22 -4.00
C ARG A 176 -18.05 9.85 -4.66
N LEU A 177 -18.94 8.96 -4.21
CA LEU A 177 -19.21 7.68 -4.84
C LEU A 177 -19.82 7.84 -6.24
N LYS A 178 -20.77 8.76 -6.42
CA LYS A 178 -21.30 9.11 -7.75
C LYS A 178 -20.19 9.64 -8.67
N ASP A 179 -19.33 10.52 -8.17
CA ASP A 179 -18.20 11.07 -8.93
C ASP A 179 -17.09 10.06 -9.24
N LEU A 180 -16.90 9.08 -8.35
CA LEU A 180 -16.02 7.93 -8.57
C LEU A 180 -16.54 7.10 -9.74
N TRP A 181 -17.85 6.84 -9.77
CA TRP A 181 -18.47 5.91 -10.70
C TRP A 181 -18.84 6.49 -12.07
N LYS A 182 -18.55 7.77 -12.35
CA LYS A 182 -18.67 8.35 -13.70
C LYS A 182 -17.90 7.55 -14.75
N GLU A 183 -16.75 7.00 -14.36
CA GLU A 183 -15.90 6.15 -15.20
C GLU A 183 -16.16 4.65 -14.95
N GLY A 184 -17.06 4.30 -14.02
CA GLY A 184 -17.36 2.94 -13.59
C GLY A 184 -17.92 2.01 -14.68
N PRO A 185 -18.77 2.48 -15.62
CA PRO A 185 -19.34 1.62 -16.66
C PRO A 185 -18.29 0.89 -17.51
N ARG A 186 -17.10 1.46 -17.70
CA ARG A 186 -16.00 0.80 -18.43
C ARG A 186 -15.47 -0.43 -17.69
N LEU A 187 -15.50 -0.42 -16.35
CA LEU A 187 -15.08 -1.54 -15.52
C LEU A 187 -16.11 -2.67 -15.56
N CYS A 188 -17.40 -2.34 -15.69
CA CYS A 188 -18.47 -3.32 -15.85
C CYS A 188 -18.36 -4.12 -17.17
N LEU A 189 -17.68 -3.58 -18.19
CA LEU A 189 -17.44 -4.27 -19.47
C LEU A 189 -16.28 -5.28 -19.42
N VAL A 190 -15.44 -5.23 -18.38
CA VAL A 190 -14.32 -6.16 -18.22
C VAL A 190 -14.87 -7.58 -17.99
N PRO A 191 -14.39 -8.61 -18.70
CA PRO A 191 -14.84 -9.98 -18.46
C PRO A 191 -14.31 -10.52 -17.13
N GLY A 192 -14.98 -11.53 -16.58
CA GLY A 192 -14.54 -12.22 -15.36
C GLY A 192 -14.89 -11.49 -14.06
N THR A 193 -14.19 -11.86 -13.00
CA THR A 193 -14.49 -11.46 -11.61
C THR A 193 -14.42 -9.96 -11.40
N THR A 194 -13.48 -9.27 -12.05
CA THR A 194 -13.32 -7.81 -11.97
C THR A 194 -14.58 -7.07 -12.43
N GLY A 195 -15.13 -7.43 -13.59
CA GLY A 195 -16.35 -6.79 -14.10
C GLY A 195 -17.61 -7.21 -13.35
N GLU A 196 -17.69 -8.45 -12.87
CA GLU A 196 -18.79 -8.90 -12.00
C GLU A 196 -18.82 -8.09 -10.70
N LEU A 197 -17.66 -7.86 -10.08
CA LEU A 197 -17.54 -7.02 -8.88
C LEU A 197 -17.93 -5.57 -9.17
N ALA A 198 -17.49 -5.02 -10.31
CA ALA A 198 -17.88 -3.67 -10.74
C ALA A 198 -19.41 -3.55 -10.94
N LYS A 199 -20.05 -4.52 -11.59
CA LYS A 199 -21.52 -4.54 -11.75
C LYS A 199 -22.25 -4.60 -10.42
N ALA A 200 -21.74 -5.37 -9.46
CA ALA A 200 -22.32 -5.44 -8.12
C ALA A 200 -22.27 -4.07 -7.42
N ILE A 201 -21.15 -3.35 -7.55
CA ILE A 201 -21.04 -1.98 -7.01
C ILE A 201 -21.97 -1.02 -7.75
N GLU A 202 -22.03 -1.08 -9.08
CA GLU A 202 -22.92 -0.24 -9.90
C GLU A 202 -24.40 -0.41 -9.50
N ALA A 203 -24.82 -1.63 -9.18
CA ALA A 203 -26.17 -1.92 -8.72
C ALA A 203 -26.51 -1.20 -7.40
N TYR A 204 -25.55 -1.10 -6.46
CA TYR A 204 -25.73 -0.29 -5.24
C TYR A 204 -25.76 1.21 -5.57
N LEU A 205 -24.81 1.68 -6.39
CA LEU A 205 -24.70 3.11 -6.67
C LEU A 205 -25.88 3.66 -7.47
N SER A 206 -26.52 2.83 -8.30
CA SER A 206 -27.75 3.17 -9.02
C SER A 206 -28.97 3.36 -8.08
N GLN A 207 -28.91 2.79 -6.87
CA GLN A 207 -29.93 2.93 -5.84
C GLN A 207 -29.66 4.09 -4.86
N LEU A 208 -28.51 4.79 -4.99
CA LEU A 208 -28.23 5.95 -4.16
C LEU A 208 -29.22 7.09 -4.49
N PRO A 209 -29.85 7.71 -3.49
CA PRO A 209 -30.76 8.84 -3.68
C PRO A 209 -30.03 10.06 -4.24
#